data_AF-A0A0K8P6X7-F1
#
_entry.id   AF-A0A0K8P6X7-F1
#
_cell.length_a   1.000
_cell.length_b   1.000
_cell.length_c   1.000
_cell.angle_alpha   90.00
_cell.angle_beta   90.00
_cell.angle_gamma   90.00
#
_symmetry.space_group_name_H-M   'P 1'
#
loop_
_entity.id
_entity.type
_entity.pdbx_description
1 polymer ?
#
loop_
_entity_poly.entity_id
_entity_poly.type
_entity_poly.pdbx_seq_one_letter_code
_entity_poly.pdbx_strand_id
1 'polypeptide(L)'
;MRGPANEPTGASAAAASSSVMVADASGANLDAARLFELGFAGGLVIDRDTRAVIEAVLNSMPEQPSADDLQRLERTLREGLPREDAERALKLFGSYRDYTADVRRQMEPLGVPRNLQEMNAFFDQMEAIKQRHFDAATAQALFGPADMHARVSMEAMFVDQDPSLTLEQKKQRLDELRAKLPPDQRSLIPEPSQPAS
;
A
#
# COMPACT_ATOMS: atom_id res chain seq x y z
N MET A 1 -55.98 39.82 22.71
CA MET A 1 -55.99 38.90 23.86
C MET A 1 -55.34 37.59 23.42
N ARG A 2 -54.38 37.10 24.21
CA ARG A 2 -53.89 35.73 24.44
C ARG A 2 -53.98 34.66 23.33
N GLY A 3 -52.83 34.00 23.07
CA GLY A 3 -52.66 32.74 22.30
C GLY A 3 -53.30 31.50 22.98
N PRO A 4 -52.80 30.23 22.80
CA PRO A 4 -51.39 29.84 22.60
C PRO A 4 -51.07 28.66 21.63
N ALA A 5 -49.77 28.51 21.37
CA ALA A 5 -48.94 27.29 21.27
C ALA A 5 -49.48 25.99 20.66
N ASN A 6 -48.74 25.43 19.69
CA ASN A 6 -47.88 24.28 19.98
C ASN A 6 -46.80 24.08 18.90
N GLU A 7 -45.54 24.03 19.33
CA GLU A 7 -44.43 23.39 18.60
C GLU A 7 -44.65 21.87 18.57
N PRO A 8 -43.94 21.16 17.67
CA PRO A 8 -43.07 20.12 18.21
C PRO A 8 -41.63 20.26 17.76
N THR A 9 -40.78 20.16 18.77
CA THR A 9 -39.36 19.82 18.81
C THR A 9 -39.02 18.55 18.00
N GLY A 10 -37.81 18.53 17.41
CA GLY A 10 -36.98 17.33 17.51
C GLY A 10 -36.40 16.74 16.23
N ALA A 11 -35.07 16.91 16.09
CA ALA A 11 -34.12 15.92 15.57
C ALA A 11 -34.16 15.54 14.08
N SER A 12 -33.23 16.12 13.30
CA SER A 12 -32.09 15.33 12.81
C SER A 12 -31.00 16.27 12.28
N ALA A 13 -30.22 16.82 13.22
CA ALA A 13 -28.87 17.27 12.93
C ALA A 13 -27.96 16.05 12.96
N ALA A 14 -27.86 15.33 11.85
CA ALA A 14 -26.90 14.24 11.64
C ALA A 14 -26.67 14.02 10.14
N ALA A 15 -26.32 15.09 9.43
CA ALA A 15 -25.77 15.02 8.08
C ALA A 15 -24.45 15.81 8.06
N ALA A 16 -23.51 15.41 8.90
CA ALA A 16 -22.16 15.96 8.94
C ALA A 16 -21.19 14.89 9.44
N SER A 17 -20.95 13.87 8.63
CA SER A 17 -19.82 12.93 8.82
C SER A 17 -19.42 12.31 7.48
N SER A 18 -19.09 13.17 6.52
CA SER A 18 -18.35 12.78 5.32
C SER A 18 -17.31 13.82 4.91
N SER A 19 -16.81 14.60 5.87
CA SER A 19 -15.52 15.28 5.72
C SER A 19 -14.45 14.34 6.25
N VAL A 20 -14.15 13.28 5.48
CA VAL A 20 -12.81 12.70 5.51
C VAL A 20 -11.87 13.86 5.23
N MET A 21 -11.01 14.12 6.21
CA MET A 21 -10.03 15.19 6.23
C MET A 21 -9.04 14.99 5.08
N VAL A 22 -9.41 15.47 3.88
CA VAL A 22 -8.43 15.91 2.89
C VAL A 22 -8.16 17.37 3.23
N ALA A 23 -7.37 17.57 4.28
CA ALA A 23 -6.88 18.90 4.63
C ALA A 23 -5.73 19.24 3.69
N ASP A 24 -6.05 20.10 2.72
CA ASP A 24 -5.21 21.15 2.16
C ASP A 24 -4.03 20.71 1.26
N ALA A 25 -4.37 20.48 -0.01
CA ALA A 25 -3.42 20.50 -1.11
C ALA A 25 -2.95 21.93 -1.40
N SER A 26 -2.14 22.50 -0.52
CA SER A 26 -1.33 23.72 -0.73
C SER A 26 -0.28 23.84 0.38
N GLY A 27 0.84 23.12 0.27
CA GLY A 27 1.97 23.27 1.20
C GLY A 27 1.69 22.90 2.66
N ALA A 28 0.70 22.03 2.92
CA ALA A 28 0.46 21.48 4.23
C ALA A 28 1.72 20.76 4.71
N ASN A 29 2.31 21.28 5.78
CA ASN A 29 3.36 20.64 6.55
C ASN A 29 2.76 19.36 7.14
N LEU A 30 2.82 18.27 6.37
CA LEU A 30 2.34 16.96 6.78
C LEU A 30 3.08 16.62 8.07
N ASP A 31 2.33 16.51 9.17
CA ASP A 31 2.90 16.12 10.46
C ASP A 31 3.25 14.63 10.41
N ALA A 32 4.37 14.33 9.74
CA ALA A 32 4.79 12.98 9.41
C ALA A 32 4.88 12.09 10.64
N ALA A 33 5.25 12.65 11.80
CA ALA A 33 5.33 11.91 13.05
C ALA A 33 3.97 11.38 13.51
N ARG A 34 2.89 12.17 13.34
CA ARG A 34 1.53 11.76 13.72
C ARG A 34 0.93 10.68 12.84
N LEU A 35 1.51 10.46 11.66
CA LEU A 35 1.05 9.43 10.75
C LEU A 35 1.58 8.05 11.12
N PHE A 36 2.71 7.97 11.82
CA PHE A 36 3.29 6.71 12.25
C PHE A 36 2.54 6.13 13.45
N GLU A 37 2.19 4.85 13.36
CA GLU A 37 1.59 4.12 14.48
C GLU A 37 2.66 3.60 15.44
N LEU A 38 2.40 3.75 16.74
CA LEU A 38 3.22 3.20 17.81
C LEU A 38 2.49 2.03 18.46
N GLY A 39 3.20 0.92 18.69
CA GLY A 39 2.66 -0.27 19.32
C GLY A 39 2.35 -0.04 20.81
N PHE A 40 1.54 -0.93 21.39
CA PHE A 40 1.06 -0.84 22.78
C PHE A 40 2.18 -0.77 23.85
N ALA A 41 3.36 -1.31 23.55
CA ALA A 41 4.53 -1.28 24.44
C ALA A 41 5.47 -0.07 24.19
N GLY A 42 5.09 0.85 23.30
CA GLY A 42 6.04 1.71 22.61
C GLY A 42 6.75 0.96 21.48
N GLY A 43 7.29 1.70 20.51
CA GLY A 43 7.92 1.10 19.33
C GLY A 43 7.11 1.35 18.06
N LEU A 44 7.79 1.81 17.02
CA LEU A 44 7.24 1.99 15.69
C LEU A 44 6.67 0.68 15.14
N VAL A 45 5.37 0.66 14.82
CA VAL A 45 4.74 -0.45 14.09
C VAL A 45 5.31 -0.44 12.68
N ILE A 46 5.65 -1.63 12.16
CA ILE A 46 6.15 -1.82 10.79
C ILE A 46 5.18 -2.74 10.08
N ASP A 47 4.48 -2.21 9.10
CA ASP A 47 3.45 -2.88 8.32
C ASP A 47 3.14 -2.14 7.01
N ARG A 48 2.04 -2.53 6.35
CA ARG A 48 1.54 -1.87 5.14
C ARG A 48 1.24 -0.39 5.36
N ASP A 49 0.67 -0.02 6.50
CA ASP A 49 0.25 1.37 6.76
C ASP A 49 1.48 2.25 6.98
N THR A 50 2.51 1.72 7.61
CA THR A 50 3.85 2.34 7.69
C THR A 50 4.40 2.69 6.31
N ARG A 51 4.28 1.75 5.35
CA ARG A 51 4.67 2.00 3.96
C ARG A 51 3.84 3.14 3.35
N ALA A 52 2.52 3.12 3.52
CA ALA A 52 1.64 4.15 2.98
C ALA A 52 1.97 5.54 3.54
N VAL A 53 2.35 5.62 4.81
CA VAL A 53 2.84 6.86 5.45
C VAL A 53 4.12 7.35 4.79
N ILE A 54 5.11 6.47 4.59
CA ILE A 54 6.37 6.84 3.93
C ILE A 54 6.11 7.32 2.50
N GLU A 55 5.25 6.64 1.74
CA GLU A 55 4.84 7.04 0.39
C GLU A 55 4.15 8.42 0.40
N ALA A 56 3.24 8.66 1.34
CA ALA A 56 2.56 9.95 1.47
C ALA A 56 3.54 11.09 1.78
N VAL A 57 4.50 10.87 2.68
CA VAL A 57 5.54 11.84 3.01
C VAL A 57 6.43 12.11 1.78
N LEU A 58 6.87 11.08 1.06
CA LEU A 58 7.66 11.26 -0.16
C LEU A 58 6.90 12.02 -1.24
N ASN A 59 5.61 11.74 -1.43
CA ASN A 59 4.77 12.43 -2.40
C ASN A 59 4.46 13.89 -2.01
N SER A 60 4.62 14.24 -0.73
CA SER A 60 4.50 15.63 -0.25
C SER A 60 5.77 16.46 -0.50
N MET A 61 6.89 15.82 -0.79
CA MET A 61 8.18 16.45 -1.08
C MET A 61 8.36 16.67 -2.58
N PRO A 62 9.22 17.62 -3.00
CA PRO A 62 9.63 17.72 -4.40
C PRO A 62 10.35 16.44 -4.85
N GLU A 63 10.30 16.13 -6.15
CA GLU A 63 10.88 14.90 -6.73
C GLU A 63 12.39 14.73 -6.39
N GLN A 64 13.08 15.86 -6.19
CA GLN A 64 14.45 15.91 -5.68
C GLN A 64 14.48 16.77 -4.41
N PRO A 65 14.31 16.17 -3.22
CA PRO A 65 14.33 16.92 -1.97
C PRO A 65 15.71 17.51 -1.70
N SER A 66 15.74 18.77 -1.28
CA SER A 66 16.94 19.45 -0.84
C SER A 66 17.42 18.93 0.52
N ALA A 67 18.65 19.26 0.91
CA ALA A 67 19.13 18.97 2.26
C ALA A 67 18.22 19.57 3.34
N ASP A 68 17.68 20.76 3.09
CA ASP A 68 16.77 21.45 4.01
C ASP A 68 15.43 20.73 4.16
N ASP A 69 14.90 20.12 3.08
CA ASP A 69 13.67 19.32 3.13
C ASP A 69 13.87 18.08 4.02
N LEU A 70 15.02 17.41 3.87
CA LEU A 70 15.36 16.23 4.67
C LEU A 70 15.62 16.60 6.14
N GLN A 71 16.29 17.73 6.41
CA GLN A 71 16.47 18.23 7.76
C GLN A 71 15.15 18.61 8.43
N ARG A 72 14.20 19.17 7.67
CA ARG A 72 12.84 19.45 8.19
C ARG A 72 12.14 18.15 8.58
N LEU A 73 12.16 17.12 7.73
CA LEU A 73 11.61 15.81 8.06
C LEU A 73 12.27 15.23 9.32
N GLU A 74 13.60 15.23 9.39
CA GLU A 74 14.37 14.72 10.52
C GLU A 74 13.99 15.39 11.83
N ARG A 75 13.84 16.72 11.81
CA ARG A 75 13.38 17.48 12.96
C ARG A 75 11.95 17.10 13.35
N THR A 76 11.02 17.07 12.40
CA THR A 76 9.62 16.72 12.67
C THR A 76 9.50 15.33 13.31
N LEU A 77 10.22 14.34 12.78
CA LEU A 77 10.21 12.98 13.34
C LEU A 77 10.81 12.91 14.74
N ARG A 78 11.90 13.63 15.01
CA ARG A 78 12.53 13.67 16.35
C ARG A 78 11.72 14.45 17.38
N GLU A 79 10.95 15.45 16.96
CA GLU A 79 10.06 16.21 17.84
C GLU A 79 8.78 15.44 18.17
N GLY A 80 8.28 14.63 17.22
CA GLY A 80 7.00 13.93 17.36
C GLY A 80 7.07 12.46 17.78
N LEU A 81 8.23 11.81 17.72
CA LEU A 81 8.41 10.40 18.08
C LEU A 81 9.43 10.22 19.21
N PRO A 82 9.32 9.14 20.02
CA PRO A 82 10.40 8.70 20.89
C PRO A 82 11.71 8.53 20.11
N ARG A 83 12.86 8.78 20.76
CA ARG A 83 14.17 8.83 20.09
C ARG A 83 14.46 7.60 19.22
N GLU A 84 14.25 6.40 19.75
CA GLU A 84 14.52 5.15 19.03
C GLU A 84 13.58 4.97 17.83
N ASP A 85 12.31 5.39 17.97
CA ASP A 85 11.31 5.32 16.90
C ASP A 85 11.58 6.35 15.81
N ALA A 86 12.03 7.55 16.17
CA ALA A 86 12.47 8.56 15.21
C ALA A 86 13.67 8.06 14.39
N GLU A 87 14.68 7.48 15.05
CA GLU A 87 15.84 6.89 14.38
C GLU A 87 15.43 5.74 13.44
N ARG A 88 14.48 4.90 13.85
CA ARG A 88 13.95 3.81 13.03
C ARG A 88 13.15 4.32 11.83
N ALA A 89 12.27 5.30 12.04
CA ALA A 89 11.48 5.93 10.97
C ALA A 89 12.39 6.60 9.92
N LEU A 90 13.44 7.30 10.37
CA LEU A 90 14.42 7.92 9.48
C LEU A 90 15.20 6.88 8.65
N LYS A 91 15.61 5.78 9.28
CA LYS A 91 16.27 4.67 8.56
C LYS A 91 15.34 4.07 7.49
N LEU A 92 14.08 3.81 7.85
CA LEU A 92 13.09 3.28 6.90
C LEU A 92 12.83 4.22 5.75
N PHE A 93 12.72 5.52 6.01
CA PHE A 93 12.54 6.53 4.97
C PHE A 93 13.71 6.55 3.99
N GLY A 94 14.94 6.50 4.50
CA GLY A 94 16.16 6.39 3.67
C GLY A 94 16.16 5.13 2.81
N SER A 95 15.99 3.95 3.43
CA SER A 95 15.90 2.67 2.72
C SER A 95 14.80 2.66 1.66
N TYR A 96 13.64 3.27 1.95
CA TYR A 96 12.52 3.31 1.02
C TYR A 96 12.78 4.20 -0.20
N ARG A 97 13.45 5.33 -0.02
CA ARG A 97 13.85 6.20 -1.13
C ARG A 97 14.87 5.52 -2.05
N ASP A 98 15.85 4.83 -1.47
CA ASP A 98 16.85 4.10 -2.25
C ASP A 98 16.21 2.90 -2.98
N TYR A 99 15.25 2.23 -2.32
CA TYR A 99 14.40 1.21 -2.93
C TYR A 99 13.61 1.74 -4.13
N THR A 100 12.90 2.87 -4.02
CA THR A 100 12.11 3.41 -5.14
C THR A 100 12.99 3.86 -6.31
N ALA A 101 14.17 4.42 -6.03
CA ALA A 101 15.16 4.74 -7.05
C ALA A 101 15.65 3.49 -7.80
N ASP A 102 15.95 2.41 -7.07
CA ASP A 102 16.37 1.14 -7.65
C ASP A 102 15.27 0.46 -8.46
N VAL A 103 14.02 0.53 -7.99
CA VAL A 103 12.84 0.07 -8.74
C VAL A 103 12.70 0.84 -10.04
N ARG A 104 12.75 2.17 -10.01
CA ARG A 104 12.67 3.00 -11.24
C ARG A 104 13.77 2.63 -12.24
N ARG A 105 15.00 2.45 -11.76
CA ARG A 105 16.16 2.10 -12.61
C ARG A 105 16.06 0.69 -13.22
N GLN A 106 15.58 -0.29 -12.46
CA GLN A 106 15.67 -1.71 -12.84
C GLN A 106 14.37 -2.29 -13.39
N MET A 107 13.21 -1.81 -12.93
CA MET A 107 11.90 -2.35 -13.31
C MET A 107 11.28 -1.61 -14.49
N GLU A 108 11.48 -0.29 -14.60
CA GLU A 108 10.91 0.52 -15.70
C GLU A 108 11.30 -0.02 -17.11
N PRO A 109 12.55 -0.47 -17.35
CA PRO A 109 12.93 -1.05 -18.64
C PRO A 109 12.30 -2.41 -18.96
N LEU A 110 11.82 -3.15 -17.95
CA LEU A 110 11.23 -4.49 -18.15
C LEU A 110 9.81 -4.40 -18.73
N GLY A 111 9.12 -3.28 -18.54
CA GLY A 111 7.74 -3.09 -18.96
C GLY A 111 6.75 -4.01 -18.23
N VAL A 112 5.54 -4.12 -18.78
CA VAL A 112 4.49 -4.99 -18.25
C VAL A 112 4.71 -6.42 -18.73
N PRO A 113 4.75 -7.42 -17.83
CA PRO A 113 4.85 -8.83 -18.22
C PRO A 113 3.76 -9.26 -19.20
N ARG A 114 4.09 -10.14 -20.14
CA ARG A 114 3.15 -10.60 -21.19
C ARG A 114 2.73 -12.05 -21.05
N ASN A 115 3.38 -12.80 -20.16
CA ASN A 115 3.12 -14.20 -19.91
C ASN A 115 3.58 -14.57 -18.48
N LEU A 116 3.26 -15.79 -18.05
CA LEU A 116 3.62 -16.29 -16.71
C LEU A 116 5.13 -16.32 -16.45
N GLN A 117 5.95 -16.58 -17.47
CA GLN A 117 7.40 -16.63 -17.30
C GLN A 117 7.97 -15.23 -17.03
N GLU A 118 7.58 -14.23 -17.83
CA GLU A 118 7.94 -12.83 -17.62
C GLU A 118 7.40 -12.30 -16.29
N MET A 119 6.19 -12.71 -15.90
CA MET A 119 5.60 -12.35 -14.61
C MET A 119 6.45 -12.86 -13.45
N ASN A 120 6.86 -14.14 -13.48
CA ASN A 120 7.71 -14.70 -12.43
C ASN A 120 9.06 -13.97 -12.36
N ALA A 121 9.70 -13.73 -13.51
CA ALA A 121 10.94 -12.96 -13.55
C ALA A 121 10.80 -11.53 -13.00
N PHE A 122 9.65 -10.89 -13.27
CA PHE A 122 9.33 -9.56 -12.73
C PHE A 122 9.24 -9.57 -11.21
N PHE A 123 8.53 -10.53 -10.62
CA PHE A 123 8.42 -10.64 -9.15
C PHE A 123 9.75 -11.06 -8.50
N ASP A 124 10.53 -11.94 -9.13
CA ASP A 124 11.86 -12.32 -8.64
C ASP A 124 12.81 -11.12 -8.61
N GLN A 125 12.78 -10.27 -9.65
CA GLN A 125 13.57 -9.04 -9.68
C GLN A 125 13.11 -8.04 -8.61
N MET A 126 11.79 -7.88 -8.42
CA MET A 126 11.23 -7.00 -7.39
C MET A 126 11.66 -7.46 -5.99
N GLU A 127 11.61 -8.76 -5.73
CA GLU A 127 12.06 -9.37 -4.48
C GLU A 127 13.56 -9.15 -4.24
N ALA A 128 14.39 -9.35 -5.27
CA ALA A 128 15.82 -9.09 -5.19
C ALA A 128 16.13 -7.62 -4.86
N ILE A 129 15.35 -6.67 -5.38
CA ILE A 129 15.49 -5.25 -5.03
C ILE A 129 15.13 -5.05 -3.55
N LYS A 130 14.02 -5.59 -3.07
CA LYS A 130 13.61 -5.44 -1.65
C LYS A 130 14.65 -6.00 -0.68
N GLN A 131 15.19 -7.18 -0.96
CA GLN A 131 16.19 -7.84 -0.11
C GLN A 131 17.51 -7.06 0.00
N ARG A 132 17.78 -6.13 -0.92
CA ARG A 132 18.96 -5.24 -0.84
C ARG A 132 18.75 -4.06 0.10
N HIS A 133 17.51 -3.65 0.31
CA HIS A 133 17.16 -2.42 1.05
C HIS A 133 16.55 -2.70 2.42
N PHE A 134 15.96 -3.88 2.61
CA PHE A 134 15.27 -4.27 3.83
C PHE A 134 15.69 -5.67 4.27
N ASP A 135 15.72 -5.89 5.59
CA ASP A 135 15.77 -7.25 6.13
C ASP A 135 14.46 -8.00 5.82
N ALA A 136 14.48 -9.33 5.93
CA ALA A 136 13.35 -10.18 5.55
C ALA A 136 12.07 -9.87 6.35
N ALA A 137 12.18 -9.53 7.65
CA ALA A 137 11.01 -9.25 8.47
C ALA A 137 10.38 -7.91 8.09
N THR A 138 11.20 -6.88 7.88
CA THR A 138 10.76 -5.57 7.41
C THR A 138 10.16 -5.66 6.01
N ALA A 139 10.79 -6.39 5.08
CA ALA A 139 10.27 -6.58 3.73
C ALA A 139 8.90 -7.28 3.74
N GLN A 140 8.77 -8.36 4.51
CA GLN A 140 7.52 -9.09 4.64
C GLN A 140 6.40 -8.21 5.21
N ALA A 141 6.70 -7.38 6.20
CA ALA A 141 5.72 -6.49 6.83
C ALA A 141 5.25 -5.35 5.91
N LEU A 142 6.17 -4.72 5.18
CA LEU A 142 5.86 -3.59 4.30
C LEU A 142 5.20 -4.02 2.98
N PHE A 143 5.61 -5.17 2.41
CA PHE A 143 5.26 -5.55 1.04
C PHE A 143 4.46 -6.85 0.92
N GLY A 144 4.64 -7.79 1.85
CA GLY A 144 4.13 -9.16 1.72
C GLY A 144 2.65 -9.28 1.33
N PRO A 145 1.71 -8.60 2.03
CA PRO A 145 0.29 -8.65 1.67
C PRO A 145 0.00 -8.12 0.26
N ALA A 146 0.63 -7.01 -0.13
CA ALA A 146 0.42 -6.39 -1.42
C ALA A 146 1.04 -7.22 -2.56
N ASP A 147 2.22 -7.81 -2.34
CA ASP A 147 2.89 -8.67 -3.30
C ASP A 147 2.13 -9.96 -3.55
N MET A 148 1.64 -10.59 -2.48
CA MET A 148 0.79 -11.78 -2.58
C MET A 148 -0.45 -11.49 -3.42
N HIS A 149 -1.13 -10.38 -3.12
CA HIS A 149 -2.30 -9.95 -3.89
C HIS A 149 -1.92 -9.71 -5.36
N ALA A 150 -0.90 -8.89 -5.64
CA ALA A 150 -0.49 -8.56 -7.00
C ALA A 150 -0.11 -9.79 -7.83
N ARG A 151 0.70 -10.69 -7.25
CA ARG A 151 1.15 -11.92 -7.92
C ARG A 151 -0.01 -12.81 -8.28
N VAL A 152 -0.92 -13.01 -7.34
CA VAL A 152 -2.05 -13.91 -7.52
C VAL A 152 -3.07 -13.35 -8.51
N SER A 153 -3.35 -12.04 -8.48
CA SER A 153 -4.22 -11.40 -9.47
C SER A 153 -3.64 -11.48 -10.89
N MET A 154 -2.33 -11.25 -11.06
CA MET A 154 -1.68 -11.35 -12.36
C MET A 154 -1.63 -12.80 -12.86
N GLU A 155 -1.33 -13.76 -11.99
CA GLU A 155 -1.30 -15.18 -12.36
C GLU A 155 -2.68 -15.66 -12.82
N ALA A 156 -3.74 -15.29 -12.09
CA ALA A 156 -5.12 -15.60 -12.47
C ALA A 156 -5.48 -14.99 -13.84
N MET A 157 -5.07 -13.74 -14.10
CA MET A 157 -5.28 -13.08 -15.39
C MET A 157 -4.59 -13.84 -16.54
N PHE A 158 -3.31 -14.22 -16.37
CA PHE A 158 -2.59 -14.94 -17.42
C PHE A 158 -3.16 -16.35 -17.67
N VAL A 159 -3.57 -17.05 -16.61
CA VAL A 159 -4.25 -18.36 -16.75
C VAL A 159 -5.57 -18.21 -17.51
N ASP A 160 -6.37 -17.18 -17.20
CA ASP A 160 -7.65 -16.94 -17.88
C ASP A 160 -7.46 -16.58 -19.36
N GLN A 161 -6.41 -15.83 -19.68
CA GLN A 161 -6.12 -15.39 -21.05
C GLN A 161 -5.35 -16.42 -21.88
N ASP A 162 -4.84 -17.49 -21.28
CA ASP A 162 -4.03 -18.49 -21.99
C ASP A 162 -4.90 -19.27 -23.01
N PRO A 163 -4.64 -19.13 -24.33
CA PRO A 163 -5.41 -19.82 -25.36
C PRO A 163 -5.07 -21.31 -25.46
N SER A 164 -3.98 -21.77 -24.86
CA SER A 164 -3.57 -23.18 -24.87
C SER A 164 -4.31 -24.03 -23.83
N LEU A 165 -4.97 -23.38 -22.86
CA LEU A 165 -5.71 -24.06 -21.80
C LEU A 165 -7.19 -24.23 -22.16
N THR A 166 -7.72 -25.43 -21.96
CA THR A 166 -9.16 -25.68 -21.99
C THR A 166 -9.86 -25.02 -20.81
N LEU A 167 -11.19 -24.87 -20.88
CA LEU A 167 -11.97 -24.32 -19.78
C LEU A 167 -11.79 -25.12 -18.47
N GLU A 168 -11.72 -26.45 -18.55
CA GLU A 168 -11.43 -27.30 -17.39
C GLU A 168 -10.02 -27.07 -16.84
N GLN A 169 -9.01 -26.94 -17.70
CA GLN A 169 -7.64 -26.69 -17.27
C GLN A 169 -7.51 -25.31 -16.62
N LYS A 170 -8.17 -24.27 -17.17
CA LYS A 170 -8.22 -22.94 -16.54
C LYS A 170 -8.86 -23.01 -15.16
N LYS A 171 -10.01 -23.67 -15.05
CA LYS A 171 -10.70 -23.87 -13.77
C LYS A 171 -9.80 -24.54 -12.74
N GLN A 172 -9.15 -25.64 -13.11
CA GLN A 172 -8.25 -26.36 -12.20
C GLN A 172 -7.11 -25.47 -11.71
N ARG A 173 -6.46 -24.71 -12.60
CA ARG A 173 -5.35 -23.82 -12.23
C ARG A 173 -5.82 -22.66 -11.33
N LEU A 174 -6.99 -22.08 -11.61
CA LEU A 174 -7.58 -21.04 -10.76
C LEU A 174 -7.97 -21.61 -9.38
N ASP A 175 -8.49 -22.82 -9.31
CA ASP A 175 -8.78 -23.51 -8.04
C ASP A 175 -7.51 -23.76 -7.21
N GLU A 176 -6.41 -24.17 -7.85
CA GLU A 176 -5.10 -24.31 -7.19
C GLU A 176 -4.59 -22.96 -6.64
N LEU A 177 -4.85 -21.85 -7.32
CA LEU A 177 -4.52 -20.52 -6.82
C LEU A 177 -5.39 -20.14 -5.61
N ARG A 178 -6.70 -20.41 -5.67
CA ARG A 178 -7.62 -20.19 -4.53
C ARG A 178 -7.20 -20.98 -3.30
N ALA A 179 -6.72 -22.21 -3.47
CA ALA A 179 -6.31 -23.07 -2.37
C ALA A 179 -5.08 -22.55 -1.62
N LYS A 180 -4.21 -21.76 -2.28
CA LYS A 180 -3.03 -21.13 -1.67
C LYS A 180 -3.36 -19.88 -0.84
N LEU A 181 -4.58 -19.35 -0.98
CA LEU A 181 -5.01 -18.14 -0.31
C LEU A 181 -5.75 -18.43 1.02
N PRO A 182 -5.60 -17.54 2.02
CA PRO A 182 -6.48 -17.49 3.17
C PRO A 182 -7.96 -17.42 2.76
N PRO A 183 -8.90 -17.95 3.58
CA PRO A 183 -10.32 -18.01 3.23
C PRO A 183 -10.92 -16.66 2.82
N ASP A 184 -10.54 -15.60 3.53
CA ASP A 184 -10.93 -14.20 3.32
C ASP A 184 -10.40 -13.61 1.99
N GLN A 185 -9.42 -14.25 1.36
CA GLN A 185 -8.78 -13.78 0.13
C GLN A 185 -9.16 -14.62 -1.10
N ARG A 186 -9.87 -15.74 -0.93
CA ARG A 186 -10.21 -16.64 -2.06
C ARG A 186 -11.04 -15.98 -3.15
N SER A 187 -11.85 -14.99 -2.79
CA SER A 187 -12.68 -14.19 -3.72
C SER A 187 -11.87 -13.35 -4.70
N LEU A 188 -10.55 -13.21 -4.50
CA LEU A 188 -9.66 -12.50 -5.40
C LEU A 188 -9.42 -13.25 -6.73
N ILE A 189 -9.66 -14.56 -6.75
CA ILE A 189 -9.51 -15.38 -7.96
C ILE A 189 -10.83 -15.43 -8.71
N PRO A 190 -10.92 -14.85 -9.92
CA PRO A 190 -12.13 -14.92 -10.73
C PRO A 190 -12.45 -16.35 -11.17
N GLU A 191 -13.69 -16.58 -11.59
CA GLU A 191 -14.06 -17.76 -12.37
C GLU A 191 -13.50 -17.63 -13.79
N PRO A 192 -13.17 -18.74 -14.48
CA PRO A 192 -12.65 -18.67 -15.84
C PRO A 192 -13.71 -18.08 -16.78
N SER A 193 -13.29 -17.18 -17.65
CA SER A 193 -14.14 -16.55 -18.65
C SER A 193 -14.66 -17.60 -19.64
N GLN A 194 -15.97 -17.65 -19.85
CA GLN A 194 -16.55 -18.51 -20.88
C GLN A 194 -16.20 -17.96 -22.27
N PRO A 195 -15.79 -18.79 -23.24
CA PRO A 195 -15.63 -18.33 -24.61
C PRO A 195 -16.99 -17.83 -25.14
N ALA A 196 -16.99 -16.65 -25.75
CA ALA A 196 -18.18 -16.11 -26.41
C ALA A 196 -18.70 -17.14 -27.43
N SER A 197 -19.98 -17.51 -27.30
CA SER A 197 -20.67 -18.46 -28.19
C SER A 197 -20.90 -17.89 -29.59
#